data_AF-A0A2E1AUJ2-F1
#
_entry.id   AF-A0A2E1AUJ2-F1
#
_cell.length_a   1.000
_cell.length_b   1.000
_cell.length_c   1.000
_cell.angle_alpha   90.00
_cell.angle_beta   90.00
_cell.angle_gamma   90.00
#
_symmetry.space_group_name_H-M   'P 1'
#
loop_
_entity.id
_entity.type
_entity.pdbx_description
1 polymer ?
#
loop_
_entity_poly.entity_id
_entity_poly.type
_entity_poly.pdbx_seq_one_letter_code
_entity_poly.pdbx_strand_id
1 'polypeptide(L)'
;MKKNKRNSFNIPEGYFENFNDRLMDRIKEEETGKAESLIPKNDGFTVPDGYFNKVTPAVLSKTLEKETKVVPLKSNWSFYYGAAAVAAIFILIFSLTRKSSSESISFDDLASAEIEAYFDNNTLGMTSYEIATIIPIEDVSLDDVLNDVLEESSILEYLDENVEDIEDLNLDYSDYE
;
A
#
# COMPACT_ATOMS: atom_id res chain seq x y z
N MET A 1 8.27 5.92 34.62
CA MET A 1 7.79 7.19 35.22
C MET A 1 6.96 6.88 36.48
N LYS A 2 7.44 7.21 37.68
CA LYS A 2 6.68 7.01 38.94
C LYS A 2 5.76 8.22 39.18
N LYS A 3 4.43 8.01 39.17
CA LYS A 3 3.42 9.06 39.47
C LYS A 3 3.23 9.16 40.98
N ASN A 4 3.78 10.19 41.62
CA ASN A 4 3.48 10.54 43.01
C ASN A 4 2.24 11.43 43.08
N LYS A 5 1.04 10.82 43.16
CA LYS A 5 -0.19 11.53 43.54
C LYS A 5 -0.28 11.56 45.07
N ARG A 6 0.29 12.57 45.71
CA ARG A 6 -0.08 12.87 47.11
C ARG A 6 -1.42 13.59 47.07
N ASN A 7 -2.50 12.84 47.29
CA ASN A 7 -3.83 13.40 47.50
C ASN A 7 -3.82 14.15 48.84
N SER A 8 -3.90 15.48 48.82
CA SER A 8 -3.86 16.32 50.03
C SER A 8 -5.21 16.41 50.75
N PHE A 9 -6.25 15.73 50.24
CA PHE A 9 -7.56 15.66 50.86
C PHE A 9 -7.66 14.43 51.75
N ASN A 10 -7.09 14.51 52.96
CA ASN A 10 -7.35 13.55 54.01
C ASN A 10 -8.50 14.08 54.87
N ILE A 11 -9.55 13.28 55.03
CA ILE A 11 -10.65 13.58 55.95
C ILE A 11 -10.28 13.17 57.38
N PRO A 12 -10.83 13.84 58.40
CA PRO A 12 -10.68 13.40 59.78
C PRO A 12 -11.22 11.99 59.99
N GLU A 13 -10.59 11.25 60.91
CA GLU A 13 -11.10 9.95 61.34
C GLU A 13 -12.52 10.08 61.89
N GLY A 14 -13.42 9.18 61.49
CA GLY A 14 -14.82 9.22 61.91
C GLY A 14 -15.65 10.39 61.35
N TYR A 15 -15.16 11.10 60.32
CA TYR A 15 -15.90 12.22 59.71
C TYR A 15 -17.33 11.81 59.30
N PHE A 16 -17.46 10.69 58.58
CA PHE A 16 -18.74 10.19 58.09
C PHE A 16 -19.55 9.44 59.16
N GLU A 17 -18.88 8.64 60.00
CA GLU A 17 -19.53 7.88 61.06
C GLU A 17 -20.36 8.79 61.99
N ASN A 18 -19.77 9.93 62.37
CA ASN A 18 -20.40 10.88 63.28
C ASN A 18 -21.11 12.05 62.54
N PHE A 19 -21.20 12.02 61.21
CA PHE A 19 -21.80 13.12 60.44
C PHE A 19 -23.29 13.28 60.74
N ASN A 20 -24.02 12.16 60.78
CA ASN A 20 -25.47 12.16 60.97
C ASN A 20 -25.84 12.72 62.36
N ASP A 21 -25.15 12.26 63.41
CA ASP A 21 -25.38 12.73 64.77
C ASP A 21 -25.11 14.23 64.90
N ARG A 22 -23.98 14.71 64.35
CA ARG A 22 -23.66 16.16 64.33
C ARG A 22 -24.69 16.98 63.56
N LEU A 23 -25.19 16.46 62.43
CA LEU A 23 -26.22 17.14 61.64
C LEU A 23 -27.53 17.24 62.43
N MET A 24 -27.94 16.15 63.08
CA MET A 24 -29.18 16.09 63.85
C MET A 24 -29.12 16.99 65.09
N ASP A 25 -27.98 16.99 65.80
CA ASP A 25 -27.77 17.89 66.94
C ASP A 25 -27.80 19.35 66.49
N ARG A 26 -27.22 19.66 65.33
CA ARG A 26 -27.27 21.01 64.77
C ARG A 26 -28.69 21.46 64.45
N ILE A 27 -29.50 20.60 63.83
CA ILE A 27 -30.91 20.90 63.53
C ILE A 27 -31.68 21.19 64.82
N LYS A 28 -31.48 20.39 65.87
CA LYS A 28 -32.13 20.62 67.19
C LYS A 28 -31.67 21.92 67.84
N GLU A 29 -30.40 22.29 67.72
CA GLU A 29 -29.89 23.58 68.22
C GLU A 29 -30.52 24.76 67.48
N GLU A 30 -30.74 24.65 66.17
CA GLU A 30 -31.45 25.66 65.37
C GLU A 30 -32.93 25.73 65.76
N GLU A 31 -33.62 24.61 65.94
CA GLU A 31 -35.04 24.55 66.37
C GLU A 31 -35.25 25.12 67.78
N THR A 32 -34.31 24.87 68.69
CA THR A 32 -34.37 25.37 70.07
C THR A 32 -33.86 26.80 70.22
N GLY A 33 -33.46 27.45 69.11
CA GLY A 33 -32.96 28.83 69.09
C GLY A 33 -31.60 29.03 69.79
N LYS A 34 -30.89 27.94 70.11
CA LYS A 34 -29.55 27.98 70.71
C LYS A 34 -28.47 28.30 69.68
N ALA A 35 -28.76 28.05 68.40
CA ALA A 35 -27.88 28.33 67.28
C ALA A 35 -28.59 29.14 66.20
N GLU A 36 -27.85 30.05 65.55
CA GLU A 36 -28.34 30.74 64.36
C GLU A 36 -28.43 29.77 63.18
N SER A 37 -29.49 29.90 62.38
CA SER A 37 -29.67 29.07 61.20
C SER A 37 -28.62 29.38 60.15
N LEU A 38 -27.98 28.32 59.65
CA LEU A 38 -26.99 28.42 58.57
C LEU A 38 -27.62 28.78 57.22
N ILE A 39 -28.93 28.61 57.08
CA ILE A 39 -29.68 28.91 55.86
C ILE A 39 -30.24 30.34 55.98
N PRO A 40 -29.82 31.27 55.12
CA PRO A 40 -30.41 32.61 55.07
C PRO A 40 -31.93 32.51 54.86
N LYS A 41 -32.70 33.25 55.67
CA LYS A 41 -34.17 33.27 55.56
C LYS A 41 -34.70 33.98 54.31
N ASN A 42 -33.81 34.64 53.58
CA ASN A 42 -34.12 35.39 52.37
C ASN A 42 -33.51 34.65 51.17
N ASP A 43 -34.24 34.59 50.06
CA ASP A 43 -33.72 34.03 48.81
C ASP A 43 -32.43 34.76 48.41
N GLY A 44 -31.30 34.05 48.46
CA GLY A 44 -29.96 34.63 48.24
C GLY A 44 -29.69 35.04 46.80
N PHE A 45 -30.57 34.68 45.86
CA PHE A 45 -30.42 35.01 44.44
C PHE A 45 -31.61 35.83 43.98
N THR A 46 -31.46 37.15 44.03
CA THR A 46 -32.37 38.06 43.33
C THR A 46 -31.83 38.31 41.92
N VAL A 47 -32.72 38.30 40.94
CA VAL A 47 -32.37 38.70 39.58
C VAL A 47 -32.35 40.24 39.51
N PRO A 48 -31.42 40.85 38.74
CA PRO A 48 -31.45 42.29 38.51
C PRO A 48 -32.74 42.74 37.85
N ASP A 49 -33.17 43.97 38.16
CA ASP A 49 -34.35 44.57 37.57
C ASP A 49 -34.30 44.54 36.03
N GLY A 50 -35.34 43.96 35.43
CA GLY A 50 -35.47 43.86 33.98
C GLY A 50 -34.57 42.83 33.31
N TYR A 51 -33.95 41.89 34.04
CA TYR A 51 -33.19 40.77 33.47
C TYR A 51 -33.97 40.04 32.36
N PHE A 52 -35.19 39.59 32.69
CA PHE A 52 -36.03 38.85 31.74
C PHE A 52 -36.52 39.73 30.59
N ASN A 53 -36.69 41.04 30.80
CA ASN A 53 -37.07 42.00 29.74
C ASN A 53 -35.96 42.20 28.71
N LYS A 54 -34.68 41.97 29.07
CA LYS A 54 -33.52 42.11 28.17
C LYS A 54 -33.12 40.78 27.53
N VAL A 55 -33.12 39.70 28.30
CA VAL A 55 -32.66 38.39 27.81
C VAL A 55 -33.63 37.81 26.78
N THR A 56 -34.94 37.92 27.00
CA THR A 56 -35.93 37.36 26.08
C THR A 56 -35.84 37.93 24.65
N PRO A 57 -35.81 39.26 24.41
CA PRO A 57 -35.64 39.79 23.04
C PRO A 57 -34.23 39.56 22.49
N ALA A 58 -33.19 39.54 23.33
CA ALA A 58 -31.81 39.29 22.89
C ALA A 58 -31.61 37.85 22.40
N VAL A 59 -32.28 36.87 23.00
CA VAL A 59 -32.28 35.49 22.53
C VAL A 59 -33.13 35.37 21.27
N LEU A 60 -34.36 35.92 21.29
CA LEU A 60 -35.29 35.82 20.17
C LEU A 60 -34.75 36.44 18.88
N SER A 61 -34.06 37.58 18.98
CA SER A 61 -33.39 38.24 17.84
C SER A 61 -32.22 37.44 17.24
N LYS A 62 -31.66 36.48 17.98
CA LYS A 62 -30.60 35.59 17.50
C LYS A 62 -31.14 34.25 16.96
N THR A 63 -32.36 33.88 17.32
CA THR A 63 -32.99 32.62 16.89
C THR A 63 -34.02 32.81 15.78
N LEU A 64 -34.56 34.01 15.60
CA LEU A 64 -35.33 34.34 14.41
C LEU A 64 -34.37 34.40 13.22
N GLU A 65 -34.41 33.33 12.43
CA GLU A 65 -33.55 33.13 11.28
C GLU A 65 -33.64 34.33 10.34
N LYS A 66 -32.54 35.08 10.24
CA LYS A 66 -32.29 35.94 9.09
C LYS A 66 -32.24 35.00 7.89
N GLU A 67 -33.11 35.20 6.89
CA GLU A 67 -33.07 34.43 5.64
C GLU A 67 -31.72 34.62 4.94
N THR A 68 -30.75 33.80 5.31
CA THR A 68 -29.47 33.75 4.62
C THR A 68 -29.69 33.00 3.34
N LYS A 69 -29.33 33.60 2.22
CA LYS A 69 -29.38 32.97 0.89
C LYS A 69 -28.55 31.70 0.90
N VAL A 70 -29.20 30.55 1.10
CA VAL A 70 -28.56 29.24 1.01
C VAL A 70 -28.27 28.95 -0.45
N VAL A 71 -26.99 28.75 -0.78
CA VAL A 71 -26.59 28.28 -2.11
C VAL A 71 -26.52 26.75 -2.04
N PRO A 72 -27.39 26.01 -2.73
CA PRO A 72 -27.32 24.56 -2.74
C PRO A 72 -26.04 24.11 -3.47
N LEU A 73 -25.20 23.29 -2.81
CA LEU A 73 -24.10 22.62 -3.49
C LEU A 73 -24.68 21.56 -4.45
N LYS A 74 -24.63 21.83 -5.75
CA LYS A 74 -24.93 20.84 -6.78
C LYS A 74 -23.66 20.04 -7.10
N SER A 75 -23.65 18.76 -6.74
CA SER A 75 -22.59 17.82 -7.14
C SER A 75 -22.70 17.55 -8.64
N ASN A 76 -21.70 17.98 -9.41
CA ASN A 76 -21.66 17.89 -10.88
C ASN A 76 -21.00 16.59 -11.36
N TRP A 77 -21.45 15.44 -10.85
CA TRP A 77 -20.93 14.12 -11.20
C TRP A 77 -20.85 13.84 -12.71
N SER A 78 -21.71 14.48 -13.51
CA SER A 78 -21.67 14.42 -14.99
C SER A 78 -20.37 14.91 -15.61
N PHE A 79 -19.60 15.80 -14.95
CA PHE A 79 -18.31 16.27 -15.47
C PHE A 79 -17.20 15.21 -15.33
N TYR A 80 -17.29 14.35 -14.31
CA TYR A 80 -16.29 13.31 -14.06
C TYR A 80 -16.32 12.22 -15.14
N TYR A 81 -17.47 11.93 -15.73
CA TYR A 81 -17.57 11.02 -16.87
C TYR A 81 -16.79 11.53 -18.09
N GLY A 82 -16.87 12.83 -18.38
CA GLY A 82 -16.09 13.46 -19.44
C GLY A 82 -14.59 13.38 -19.18
N ALA A 83 -14.15 13.72 -17.97
CA ALA A 83 -12.74 13.63 -17.58
C ALA A 83 -12.20 12.19 -17.62
N ALA A 84 -12.99 11.20 -17.19
CA ALA A 84 -12.61 9.79 -17.21
C ALA A 84 -12.46 9.26 -18.65
N ALA A 85 -13.33 9.66 -19.58
CA ALA A 85 -13.21 9.29 -20.99
C ALA A 85 -11.94 9.85 -21.63
N VAL A 86 -11.61 11.12 -21.34
CA VAL A 86 -10.36 11.75 -21.81
C VAL A 86 -9.13 11.04 -21.24
N ALA A 87 -9.14 10.71 -19.94
CA ALA A 87 -8.05 9.98 -19.30
C ALA A 87 -7.86 8.56 -19.87
N ALA A 88 -8.95 7.84 -20.15
CA ALA A 88 -8.89 6.52 -20.78
C ALA A 88 -8.27 6.58 -22.18
N ILE A 89 -8.60 7.60 -22.97
CA ILE A 89 -7.97 7.84 -24.28
C ILE A 89 -6.48 8.11 -24.13
N PHE A 90 -6.06 8.94 -23.16
CA PHE A 90 -4.64 9.17 -22.89
C PHE A 90 -3.90 7.90 -22.47
N ILE A 91 -4.49 7.08 -21.60
CA ILE A 91 -3.91 5.79 -21.19
C ILE A 91 -3.78 4.85 -22.39
N LEU A 92 -4.79 4.80 -23.26
CA LEU A 92 -4.77 3.96 -24.46
C LEU A 92 -3.69 4.43 -25.44
N ILE A 93 -3.60 5.73 -25.71
CA ILE A 93 -2.55 6.31 -26.56
C ILE A 93 -1.17 6.07 -25.95
N PHE A 94 -1.00 6.27 -24.64
CA PHE A 94 0.27 6.03 -23.94
C PHE A 94 0.66 4.54 -23.97
N SER A 95 -0.30 3.63 -23.85
CA SER A 95 -0.09 2.19 -23.96
C SER A 95 0.35 1.78 -25.38
N LEU A 96 -0.32 2.32 -26.41
CA LEU A 96 0.04 2.06 -27.81
C LEU A 96 1.41 2.65 -28.18
N THR A 97 1.73 3.86 -27.70
CA THR A 97 3.00 4.54 -28.01
C THR A 97 4.20 3.98 -27.25
N ARG A 98 3.99 3.29 -26.12
CA ARG A 98 5.08 2.63 -25.38
C ARG A 98 5.47 1.27 -25.96
N LYS A 99 4.59 0.63 -26.74
CA LYS A 99 4.83 -0.68 -27.34
C LYS A 99 5.45 -0.53 -28.74
N SER A 100 6.68 -0.07 -28.77
CA SER A 100 7.53 -0.10 -29.98
C SER A 100 8.99 -0.35 -29.59
N SER A 101 9.22 -1.42 -28.83
CA SER A 101 10.44 -2.19 -29.03
C SER A 101 10.08 -3.24 -30.08
N SER A 102 10.25 -2.90 -31.35
CA SER A 102 10.36 -3.93 -32.37
C SER A 102 11.67 -4.65 -32.09
N GLU A 103 11.59 -5.84 -31.51
CA GLU A 103 12.69 -6.79 -31.52
C GLU A 103 12.97 -7.04 -33.01
N SER A 104 14.03 -6.42 -33.51
CA SER A 104 14.42 -6.56 -34.91
C SER A 104 15.09 -7.91 -35.06
N ILE A 105 14.57 -8.74 -35.95
CA ILE A 105 15.18 -10.04 -36.29
C ILE A 105 16.63 -9.78 -36.71
N SER A 106 17.57 -10.25 -35.90
CA SER A 106 19.01 -10.17 -36.13
C SER A 106 19.52 -11.45 -36.80
N PHE A 107 20.72 -11.40 -37.35
CA PHE A 107 21.44 -12.62 -37.76
C PHE A 107 21.68 -13.57 -36.58
N ASP A 108 21.76 -13.04 -35.35
CA ASP A 108 21.90 -13.85 -34.14
C ASP A 108 20.67 -14.74 -33.90
N ASP A 109 19.47 -14.25 -34.23
CA ASP A 109 18.23 -15.02 -34.10
C ASP A 109 18.19 -16.16 -35.11
N LEU A 110 18.67 -15.90 -36.34
CA LEU A 110 18.79 -16.92 -37.38
C LEU A 110 19.81 -18.00 -37.00
N ALA A 111 21.00 -17.59 -36.53
CA ALA A 111 22.04 -18.52 -36.11
C ALA A 111 21.55 -19.40 -34.95
N SER A 112 20.84 -18.81 -33.98
CA SER A 112 20.26 -19.57 -32.85
C SER A 112 19.20 -20.57 -33.31
N ALA A 113 18.31 -20.17 -34.22
CA ALA A 113 17.27 -21.04 -34.78
C ALA A 113 17.86 -22.19 -35.61
N GLU A 114 18.95 -21.95 -36.34
CA GLU A 114 19.65 -22.97 -37.10
C GLU A 114 20.32 -24.00 -36.19
N ILE A 115 20.99 -23.55 -35.12
CA ILE A 115 21.58 -24.43 -34.11
C ILE A 115 20.49 -25.30 -33.43
N GLU A 116 19.37 -24.70 -33.06
CA GLU A 116 18.23 -25.43 -32.48
C GLU A 116 17.68 -26.47 -33.45
N ALA A 117 17.46 -26.09 -34.71
CA ALA A 117 17.01 -27.01 -35.75
C ALA A 117 18.02 -28.13 -36.04
N TYR A 118 19.33 -27.86 -35.95
CA TYR A 118 20.35 -28.88 -36.09
C TYR A 118 20.25 -29.93 -34.99
N PHE A 119 20.16 -29.52 -33.72
CA PHE A 119 20.04 -30.48 -32.60
C PHE A 119 18.75 -31.30 -32.68
N ASP A 120 17.64 -30.67 -33.03
CA ASP A 120 16.35 -31.36 -33.17
C ASP A 120 16.33 -32.40 -34.30
N ASN A 121 17.05 -32.15 -35.40
CA ASN A 121 17.10 -33.04 -36.57
C ASN A 121 18.33 -33.96 -36.60
N ASN A 122 19.27 -33.83 -35.66
CA ASN A 122 20.43 -34.70 -35.56
C ASN A 122 20.02 -36.10 -35.03
N THR A 123 20.91 -37.08 -35.20
CA THR A 123 20.66 -38.50 -34.90
C THR A 123 20.31 -38.78 -33.43
N LEU A 124 20.67 -37.87 -32.53
CA LEU A 124 20.36 -37.95 -31.10
C LEU A 124 18.90 -37.57 -30.80
N GLY A 125 18.22 -36.82 -31.68
CA GLY A 125 16.81 -36.44 -31.55
C GLY A 125 16.46 -35.73 -30.23
N MET A 126 17.41 -35.01 -29.64
CA MET A 126 17.24 -34.31 -28.37
C MET A 126 17.09 -32.83 -28.63
N THR A 127 16.12 -32.22 -27.98
CA THR A 127 15.95 -30.76 -28.00
C THR A 127 17.02 -30.07 -27.17
N SER A 128 17.33 -28.81 -27.50
CA SER A 128 18.26 -27.97 -26.72
C SER A 128 17.92 -27.93 -25.22
N TYR A 129 16.63 -28.00 -24.88
CA TYR A 129 16.15 -28.07 -23.50
C TYR A 129 16.49 -29.40 -22.81
N GLU A 130 16.29 -30.52 -23.50
CA GLU A 130 16.63 -31.84 -22.96
C GLU A 130 18.14 -31.98 -22.73
N ILE A 131 18.95 -31.48 -23.66
CA ILE A 131 20.41 -31.42 -23.51
C ILE A 131 20.81 -30.63 -22.26
N ALA A 132 20.23 -29.44 -22.04
CA ALA A 132 20.51 -28.60 -20.89
C ALA A 132 20.13 -29.23 -19.54
N THR A 133 19.20 -30.21 -19.53
CA THR A 133 18.83 -30.93 -18.30
C THR A 133 19.74 -32.11 -17.98
N ILE A 134 20.44 -32.64 -18.97
CA ILE A 134 21.32 -33.80 -18.82
C ILE A 134 22.75 -33.34 -18.46
N ILE A 135 23.16 -32.17 -18.95
CA ILE A 135 24.47 -31.59 -18.64
C ILE A 135 24.44 -31.01 -17.21
N PRO A 136 25.30 -31.46 -16.29
CA PRO A 136 25.39 -30.90 -14.94
C PRO A 136 26.10 -29.55 -14.97
N ILE A 137 25.36 -28.48 -15.31
CA ILE A 137 25.93 -27.14 -15.54
C ILE A 137 26.58 -26.55 -14.27
N GLU A 138 26.22 -27.03 -13.08
CA GLU A 138 26.89 -26.64 -11.83
C GLU A 138 28.33 -27.13 -11.69
N ASP A 139 28.71 -28.23 -12.35
CA ASP A 139 30.00 -28.90 -12.19
C ASP A 139 30.90 -28.78 -13.44
N VAL A 140 30.37 -28.28 -14.56
CA VAL A 140 31.09 -28.13 -15.83
C VAL A 140 31.67 -26.72 -15.95
N SER A 141 32.99 -26.60 -15.90
CA SER A 141 33.64 -25.33 -16.19
C SER A 141 33.79 -25.11 -17.70
N LEU A 142 33.76 -23.86 -18.16
CA LEU A 142 34.03 -23.53 -19.57
C LEU A 142 35.42 -24.03 -20.01
N ASP A 143 36.36 -24.12 -19.07
CA ASP A 143 37.70 -24.62 -19.29
C ASP A 143 37.69 -26.14 -19.57
N ASP A 144 36.85 -26.93 -18.91
CA ASP A 144 36.70 -28.37 -19.19
C ASP A 144 36.12 -28.62 -20.58
N VAL A 145 35.15 -27.82 -21.03
CA VAL A 145 34.56 -27.97 -22.38
C VAL A 145 35.53 -27.55 -23.49
N LEU A 146 36.38 -26.54 -23.24
CA LEU A 146 37.32 -26.02 -24.22
C LEU A 146 38.66 -26.75 -24.22
N ASN A 147 39.06 -27.37 -23.11
CA ASN A 147 40.36 -28.03 -22.95
C ASN A 147 40.27 -29.56 -22.91
N ASP A 148 39.09 -30.19 -22.83
CA ASP A 148 39.00 -31.63 -23.08
C ASP A 148 39.32 -31.85 -24.56
N VAL A 149 40.51 -32.40 -24.79
CA VAL A 149 41.13 -32.46 -26.09
C VAL A 149 40.29 -33.40 -26.95
N LEU A 150 39.59 -32.84 -27.95
CA LEU A 150 39.06 -33.64 -29.05
C LEU A 150 40.23 -34.40 -29.66
N GLU A 151 40.31 -35.71 -29.40
CA GLU A 151 41.40 -36.52 -29.91
C GLU A 151 41.34 -36.52 -31.44
N GLU A 152 42.48 -36.27 -32.08
CA GLU A 152 42.57 -36.22 -33.55
C GLU A 152 42.03 -37.50 -34.19
N SER A 153 42.23 -38.66 -33.55
CA SER A 153 41.65 -39.94 -33.98
C SER A 153 40.13 -39.94 -34.01
N SER A 154 39.47 -39.34 -33.02
CA SER A 154 38.01 -39.25 -32.98
C SER A 154 37.47 -38.31 -34.06
N ILE A 155 38.19 -37.23 -34.36
CA ILE A 155 37.84 -36.33 -35.46
C ILE A 155 37.98 -37.06 -36.81
N LEU A 156 39.09 -37.79 -37.01
CA LEU A 156 39.32 -38.54 -38.25
C LEU A 156 38.30 -39.66 -38.45
N GLU A 157 37.93 -40.38 -37.39
CA GLU A 157 36.88 -41.42 -37.44
C GLU A 157 35.51 -40.83 -37.79
N TYR A 158 35.14 -39.71 -37.16
CA TYR A 158 33.88 -39.02 -37.48
C TYR A 158 33.83 -38.53 -38.93
N LEU A 159 34.93 -37.95 -39.42
CA LEU A 159 35.03 -37.48 -40.80
C LEU A 159 34.96 -38.66 -41.79
N ASP A 160 35.61 -39.78 -41.51
CA ASP A 160 35.53 -40.98 -42.37
C ASP A 160 34.11 -41.58 -42.41
N GLU A 161 33.38 -41.54 -41.29
CA GLU A 161 32.01 -42.06 -41.22
C GLU A 161 30.97 -41.13 -41.87
N ASN A 162 31.18 -39.81 -41.83
CA ASN A 162 30.17 -38.82 -42.20
C ASN A 162 30.49 -37.98 -43.46
N VAL A 163 31.70 -38.10 -44.00
CA VAL A 163 32.15 -37.35 -45.18
C VAL A 163 32.63 -38.33 -46.24
N GLU A 164 31.92 -38.43 -47.36
CA GLU A 164 32.27 -39.36 -48.45
C GLU A 164 33.36 -38.78 -49.38
N ASP A 165 33.34 -37.47 -49.65
CA ASP A 165 34.36 -36.79 -50.45
C ASP A 165 34.87 -35.51 -49.73
N ILE A 166 36.16 -35.22 -49.86
CA ILE A 166 36.78 -34.03 -49.24
C ILE A 166 36.21 -32.72 -49.81
N GLU A 167 35.62 -32.78 -51.01
CA GLU A 167 34.89 -31.66 -51.63
C GLU A 167 33.63 -31.27 -50.83
N ASP A 168 33.03 -32.19 -50.06
CA ASP A 168 31.87 -31.91 -49.20
C ASP A 168 32.24 -31.03 -48.00
N LEU A 169 33.53 -30.94 -47.65
CA LEU A 169 34.06 -30.06 -46.61
C LEU A 169 34.34 -28.63 -47.11
N ASN A 170 34.30 -28.41 -48.43
CA ASN A 170 34.54 -27.10 -48.99
C ASN A 170 33.27 -26.23 -48.88
N LEU A 171 33.22 -25.38 -47.87
CA LEU A 171 32.11 -24.44 -47.62
C LEU A 171 32.12 -23.21 -48.56
N ASP A 172 33.12 -23.08 -49.45
CA ASP A 172 33.15 -22.01 -50.44
C ASP A 172 32.24 -22.36 -51.62
N TYR A 173 30.94 -22.04 -51.46
CA TYR A 173 29.98 -22.02 -52.57
C TYR A 173 30.26 -20.82 -53.48
N SER A 174 31.40 -20.85 -54.16
CA SER A 174 31.74 -19.90 -55.22
C SER A 174 31.22 -20.39 -56.57
N ASP A 175 29.96 -20.82 -56.68
CA ASP A 175 29.34 -21.09 -57.98
C ASP A 175 27.82 -20.94 -57.92
N TYR A 176 27.37 -19.69 -58.05
CA TYR A 176 26.12 -19.34 -58.74
C TYR A 176 26.28 -17.94 -59.38
N GLU A 177 26.60 -17.92 -60.68
CA GLU A 177 26.11 -16.88 -61.61
C GLU A 177 24.71 -17.25 -62.10
#